data_AF-A0A508TWI4-F1
#
_entry.id   AF-A0A508TWI4-F1
#
_cell.length_a   1.000
_cell.length_b   1.000
_cell.length_c   1.000
_cell.angle_alpha   90.00
_cell.angle_beta   90.00
_cell.angle_gamma   90.00
#
_symmetry.space_group_name_H-M   'P 1'
#
loop_
_entity.id
_entity.type
_entity.pdbx_description
1 polymer ?
#
loop_
_entity_poly.entity_id
_entity_poly.type
_entity_poly.pdbx_seq_one_letter_code
_entity_poly.pdbx_strand_id
1 'polypeptide(L)' 'MNAAWRSKPSYHAVSTEDRTINPDLERFMAKRMGAKTIEVKASHLSLISHPEEIARLILEATGQQA' A
#
# COMPACT_ATOMS: atom_id res chain seq x y z
N MET A 1 12.68 10.00 -19.26
CA MET A 1 12.20 10.13 -17.86
C MET A 1 11.34 8.90 -17.56
N ASN A 2 11.79 8.01 -16.68
CA ASN A 2 11.09 6.76 -16.36
C ASN A 2 10.37 6.88 -15.01
N ALA A 3 9.21 6.26 -14.87
CA ALA A 3 8.51 6.22 -13.60
C ALA A 3 9.36 5.47 -12.54
N ALA A 4 9.51 6.06 -11.35
CA ALA A 4 10.43 5.56 -10.33
C ALA A 4 10.11 4.13 -9.85
N TRP A 5 8.84 3.73 -9.84
CA TRP A 5 8.40 2.38 -9.46
C TRP A 5 8.95 1.28 -10.38
N ARG A 6 9.53 1.63 -11.54
CA ARG A 6 10.21 0.68 -12.43
C ARG A 6 11.61 0.29 -11.96
N SER A 7 12.24 1.10 -11.12
CA SER A 7 13.63 0.89 -10.68
C SER A 7 13.83 0.97 -9.17
N LYS A 8 12.82 1.43 -8.42
CA LYS A 8 12.84 1.47 -6.95
C LYS A 8 11.82 0.50 -6.37
N PRO A 9 12.11 -0.12 -5.21
CA PRO A 9 11.12 -0.88 -4.46
C PRO A 9 9.86 -0.06 -4.24
N SER A 10 8.70 -0.70 -4.40
CA SER A 10 7.40 -0.07 -4.22
C SER A 10 6.63 -0.80 -3.12
N TYR A 11 5.82 -0.05 -2.37
CA TYR A 11 4.99 -0.55 -1.28
C TYR A 11 3.57 -0.04 -1.46
N HIS A 12 2.57 -0.83 -1.09
CA HIS A 12 1.17 -0.45 -1.22
C HIS A 12 0.33 -1.05 -0.09
N ALA A 13 -0.61 -0.28 0.44
CA ALA A 13 -1.66 -0.78 1.32
C ALA A 13 -2.97 -0.76 0.54
N VAL A 14 -3.64 -1.91 0.43
CA VAL A 14 -4.97 -2.01 -0.16
C VAL A 14 -6.00 -1.90 0.94
N SER A 15 -6.91 -0.93 0.84
CA SER A 15 -8.05 -0.82 1.74
C SER A 15 -9.20 -1.70 1.23
N THR A 16 -9.44 -2.87 1.84
CA THR A 16 -10.32 -3.89 1.24
C THR A 16 -11.80 -3.51 1.17
N GLU A 17 -12.22 -2.49 1.91
CA GLU A 17 -13.59 -1.99 1.98
C GLU A 17 -13.67 -0.51 1.53
N ASP A 18 -12.71 -0.07 0.71
CA ASP A 18 -12.69 1.27 0.13
C ASP A 18 -13.96 1.52 -0.72
N ARG A 19 -14.55 2.69 -0.53
CA ARG A 19 -15.78 3.16 -1.21
C ARG A 19 -15.53 4.37 -2.10
N THR A 20 -14.29 4.88 -2.11
CA THR A 20 -13.80 5.96 -2.97
C THR A 20 -13.03 5.37 -4.15
N ILE A 21 -12.18 4.37 -3.90
CA ILE A 21 -11.41 3.64 -4.90
C ILE A 21 -11.85 2.17 -4.86
N ASN A 22 -12.00 1.53 -6.01
CA ASN A 22 -12.31 0.11 -6.05
C ASN A 22 -11.08 -0.70 -5.57
N PRO A 23 -11.20 -1.58 -4.57
CA PRO A 23 -10.06 -2.37 -4.07
C PRO A 23 -9.36 -3.22 -5.15
N ASP A 24 -10.07 -3.68 -6.17
CA ASP A 24 -9.46 -4.42 -7.28
C ASP A 24 -8.60 -3.53 -8.17
N LEU A 25 -8.94 -2.23 -8.28
CA LEU A 25 -8.08 -1.26 -8.95
C LEU A 25 -6.80 -1.02 -8.14
N GLU A 26 -6.90 -0.92 -6.80
CA GLU A 26 -5.72 -0.82 -5.93
C GLU A 26 -4.81 -2.04 -6.10
N ARG A 27 -5.37 -3.26 -6.04
CA ARG A 27 -4.63 -4.52 -6.28
C ARG A 27 -3.98 -4.53 -7.66
N PHE A 28 -4.71 -4.11 -8.70
CA PHE A 28 -4.17 -4.02 -10.06
C PHE A 28 -2.96 -3.08 -10.13
N MET A 29 -3.07 -1.88 -9.52
CA MET A 29 -1.99 -0.90 -9.50
C MET A 29 -0.78 -1.40 -8.70
N ALA A 30 -1.01 -1.99 -7.53
CA ALA A 30 0.04 -2.59 -6.72
C ALA A 30 0.79 -3.70 -7.49
N LYS A 31 0.06 -4.60 -8.17
CA LYS A 31 0.64 -5.63 -9.02
C LYS A 31 1.42 -5.04 -10.20
N ARG A 32 0.88 -4.01 -10.86
CA ARG A 32 1.56 -3.33 -11.98
C ARG A 32 2.89 -2.71 -11.56
N MET A 33 2.98 -2.22 -10.32
CA MET A 33 4.23 -1.68 -9.76
C MET A 33 5.19 -2.76 -9.25
N GLY A 34 4.74 -4.01 -9.11
CA GLY A 34 5.51 -5.04 -8.39
C GLY A 34 5.69 -4.70 -6.91
N ALA A 35 4.71 -4.03 -6.31
CA ALA A 35 4.82 -3.51 -4.95
C ALA A 35 4.68 -4.62 -3.90
N LYS A 36 5.45 -4.53 -2.81
CA LYS A 36 5.11 -5.25 -1.59
C LYS A 36 3.78 -4.71 -1.08
N THR A 37 2.80 -5.60 -0.90
CA THR A 37 1.42 -5.21 -0.64
C THR A 37 0.92 -5.81 0.67
N ILE A 38 0.23 -5.01 1.47
CA ILE A 38 -0.62 -5.49 2.57
C ILE A 38 -2.08 -5.20 2.25
N GLU A 39 -2.98 -6.03 2.74
CA GLU A 39 -4.42 -5.76 2.72
C GLU A 39 -4.87 -5.35 4.13
N VAL A 40 -5.57 -4.22 4.23
CA VAL A 40 -6.07 -3.67 5.48
C VAL A 40 -7.59 -3.65 5.38
N LYS A 41 -8.26 -4.28 6.37
CA LYS A 41 -9.71 -4.32 6.43
C LYS A 41 -10.28 -2.97 6.89
N ALA A 42 -10.31 -2.02 5.96
CA ALA A 42 -10.74 -0.65 6.21
C ALA A 42 -11.42 -0.06 4.97
N SER A 43 -12.19 1.00 5.19
CA SER A 43 -12.58 1.92 4.11
C SER A 43 -11.41 2.80 3.68
N HIS A 44 -11.67 3.90 2.97
CA HIS A 44 -10.66 4.69 2.29
C HIS A 44 -9.48 5.15 3.19
N LEU A 45 -9.78 5.52 4.44
CA LEU A 45 -8.79 6.07 5.38
C LEU A 45 -8.21 5.00 6.32
N SER A 46 -7.56 3.98 5.75
CA SER A 46 -6.84 2.95 6.52
C SER A 46 -5.75 3.53 7.40
N LEU A 47 -5.07 4.60 6.99
CA LEU A 47 -4.04 5.28 7.80
C LEU A 47 -4.56 5.90 9.11
N ILE A 48 -5.87 6.17 9.21
CA ILE A 48 -6.49 6.71 10.43
C ILE A 48 -7.05 5.59 11.30
N SER A 49 -7.70 4.61 10.67
CA SER A 49 -8.37 3.50 11.38
C SER A 49 -7.41 2.39 11.81
N HIS A 50 -6.32 2.20 11.08
CA HIS A 50 -5.31 1.15 11.25
C HIS A 50 -3.89 1.76 11.17
N PRO A 51 -3.58 2.75 12.04
CA PRO A 51 -2.33 3.48 11.96
C PRO A 51 -1.11 2.57 12.21
N GLU A 52 -1.25 1.53 13.02
CA GLU A 52 -0.15 0.61 13.34
C GLU A 52 0.27 -0.27 12.15
N GLU A 53 -0.71 -0.80 11.39
CA GLU A 53 -0.46 -1.55 10.16
C GLU A 53 0.26 -0.68 9.12
N ILE A 54 -0.22 0.55 8.94
CA ILE A 54 0.36 1.49 7.97
C ILE A 54 1.75 1.95 8.42
N ALA A 55 1.94 2.26 9.71
CA ALA A 55 3.25 2.63 10.24
C ALA A 55 4.28 1.49 10.06
N ARG A 56 3.89 0.25 10.34
CA ARG A 56 4.75 -0.92 10.10
C ARG A 56 5.16 -1.06 8.64
N LEU A 57 4.24 -0.86 7.70
CA LEU A 57 4.56 -0.88 6.26
C LEU A 57 5.58 0.21 5.88
N ILE A 58 5.44 1.41 6.46
CA ILE A 58 6.37 2.53 6.22
C ILE A 58 7.75 2.22 6.79
N LEU A 59 7.84 1.72 8.03
CA LEU A 59 9.10 1.32 8.66
C LEU A 59 9.80 0.23 7.85
N GLU A 60 9.05 -0.77 7.38
CA GLU A 60 9.62 -1.78 6.50
C GLU A 60 10.16 -1.18 5.21
N ALA A 61 9.42 -0.22 4.61
CA ALA A 61 9.86 0.45 3.39
C ALA A 61 11.15 1.26 3.56
N THR A 62 11.46 1.72 4.78
CA THR A 62 12.72 2.41 5.11
C THR A 62 13.85 1.44 5.53
N GLY A 63 13.59 0.13 5.55
CA GLY A 63 14.56 -0.88 6.01
C GLY A 63 14.68 -0.94 7.54
N GLN A 64 13.76 -0.31 8.27
CA GLN A 64 13.65 -0.44 9.72
C GLN A 64 12.86 -1.71 10.02
N GLN A 65 13.45 -2.63 10.80
CA GLN A 65 12.70 -3.76 11.34
C GLN A 65 11.75 -3.23 12.41
N ALA A 66 10.45 -3.54 12.27
CA ALA A 66 9.45 -3.33 13.30
C ALA A 66 9.54 -4.42 14.38
#